data_AF-A0A447QP16-F1
#
_entry.id   AF-A0A447QP16-F1
#
_cell.length_a   1.000
_cell.length_b   1.000
_cell.length_c   1.000
_cell.angle_alpha   90.00
_cell.angle_beta   90.00
_cell.angle_gamma   90.00
#
_symmetry.space_group_name_H-M   'P 1'
#
loop_
_entity.id
_entity.type
_entity.pdbx_description
1 polymer ?
#
loop_
_entity_poly.entity_id
_entity_poly.type
_entity_poly.pdbx_seq_one_letter_code
_entity_poly.pdbx_strand_id
1 'polypeptide(L)'
;MVEAQAPKHLQLTRFLPPTPIRMLLDRKGTNLAGQVEFESFNRQLNAVNRHTSSKLVNAVQQDVHAMLQQAESLVEAEARTLIEQAKQEADDKLSNELARLEALKAVNPNIRDDEVETLEFNRKQVLANLNDAGWRLDAIRLVVVTHQ
;
A
#
# COMPACT_ATOMS: atom_id res chain seq x y z
N MET A 1 -0.15 5.46 0.72
CA MET A 1 0.16 4.46 -0.32
C MET A 1 1.18 3.52 0.25
N VAL A 2 0.94 2.21 0.12
CA VAL A 2 1.89 1.15 0.49
C VAL A 2 2.76 0.85 -0.73
N GLU A 3 4.08 0.82 -0.54
CA GLU A 3 5.04 0.56 -1.60
C GLU A 3 6.29 -0.17 -1.05
N ALA A 4 6.91 -0.98 -1.90
CA ALA A 4 8.19 -1.61 -1.63
C ALA A 4 9.25 -1.06 -2.58
N GLN A 5 10.43 -0.75 -2.05
CA GLN A 5 11.58 -0.30 -2.83
C GLN A 5 12.52 -1.49 -3.07
N ALA A 6 12.58 -1.98 -4.30
CA ALA A 6 13.40 -3.13 -4.64
C ALA A 6 13.90 -3.10 -6.08
N PRO A 7 15.01 -3.80 -6.40
CA PRO A 7 15.44 -4.00 -7.77
C PRO A 7 14.35 -4.60 -8.65
N LYS A 8 14.21 -4.09 -9.88
CA LYS A 8 13.17 -4.51 -10.84
C LYS A 8 13.14 -6.02 -11.12
N HIS A 9 14.29 -6.69 -11.04
CA HIS A 9 14.39 -8.13 -11.29
C HIS A 9 13.67 -8.98 -10.23
N LEU A 10 13.37 -8.44 -9.04
CA LEU A 10 12.58 -9.12 -8.00
C LEU A 10 11.08 -9.07 -8.27
N GLN A 11 10.62 -8.21 -9.18
CA GLN A 11 9.21 -8.12 -9.63
C GLN A 11 8.18 -8.01 -8.49
N LEU A 12 8.50 -7.27 -7.42
CA LEU A 12 7.63 -7.15 -6.24
C LEU A 12 6.23 -6.64 -6.55
N THR A 13 6.06 -5.87 -7.63
CA THR A 13 4.76 -5.37 -8.10
C THR A 13 3.77 -6.49 -8.44
N ARG A 14 4.23 -7.74 -8.59
CA ARG A 14 3.37 -8.93 -8.72
C ARG A 14 2.60 -9.26 -7.45
N PHE A 15 3.12 -8.88 -6.29
CA PHE A 15 2.57 -9.22 -4.97
C PHE A 15 2.12 -7.96 -4.21
N LEU A 16 2.89 -6.88 -4.33
CA LEU A 16 2.60 -5.59 -3.71
C LEU A 16 2.83 -4.47 -4.74
N PRO A 17 1.91 -4.27 -5.69
CA PRO A 17 1.92 -3.06 -6.52
C PRO A 17 1.70 -1.82 -5.64
N PRO A 18 2.02 -0.60 -6.13
CA PRO A 18 1.69 0.63 -5.40
C PRO A 18 0.20 0.67 -5.05
N THR A 19 -0.11 0.43 -3.77
CA THR A 19 -1.48 0.16 -3.31
C THR A 19 -1.97 1.34 -2.48
N PRO A 20 -2.98 2.10 -2.96
CA PRO A 20 -3.51 3.22 -2.20
C PRO A 20 -4.38 2.72 -1.04
N ILE A 21 -4.16 3.29 0.14
CA ILE A 21 -5.09 3.21 1.27
C ILE A 21 -5.82 4.55 1.33
N ARG A 22 -7.15 4.52 1.19
CA ARG A 22 -8.00 5.72 1.28
C ARG A 22 -8.45 5.90 2.72
N MET A 23 -8.17 7.07 3.28
CA MET A 23 -8.72 7.49 4.56
C MET A 23 -9.66 8.69 4.38
N LEU A 24 -10.77 8.68 5.09
CA LEU A 24 -11.70 9.82 5.17
C LEU A 24 -11.93 10.12 6.65
N LEU A 25 -11.18 11.09 7.18
CA LEU A 25 -11.22 11.39 8.61
C LEU A 25 -12.18 12.54 8.90
N ASP A 26 -13.02 12.36 9.92
CA ASP A 26 -13.73 13.47 10.55
C ASP A 26 -12.84 14.19 11.59
N ARG A 27 -13.34 15.30 12.16
CA ARG A 27 -12.58 16.09 13.16
C ARG A 27 -12.23 15.31 14.44
N LYS A 28 -12.89 14.18 14.70
CA LYS A 28 -12.62 13.31 15.85
C LYS A 28 -11.59 12.21 15.53
N GLY A 29 -11.09 12.14 14.29
CA GLY A 29 -10.16 11.11 13.84
C GLY A 29 -10.85 9.80 13.44
N THR A 30 -12.18 9.80 13.28
CA THR A 30 -12.92 8.60 12.85
C THR A 30 -12.75 8.40 11.35
N ASN A 31 -12.29 7.22 10.92
CA ASN A 31 -12.21 6.87 9.51
C ASN A 31 -13.56 6.40 8.96
N LEU A 32 -14.08 7.17 8.01
CA LEU A 32 -15.36 6.97 7.31
C LEU A 32 -15.19 6.36 5.92
N ALA A 33 -13.96 6.04 5.50
CA ALA A 33 -13.69 5.59 4.12
C ALA A 33 -14.44 4.30 3.76
N GLY A 34 -14.64 3.39 4.73
CA GLY A 34 -15.38 2.15 4.52
C GLY A 34 -16.89 2.34 4.33
N GLN A 35 -17.46 3.42 4.86
CA GLN A 35 -18.88 3.76 4.73
C GLN A 35 -19.16 4.72 3.58
N VAL A 36 -18.14 5.47 3.13
CA VAL A 36 -18.28 6.53 2.13
C VAL A 36 -17.46 6.21 0.89
N GLU A 37 -18.17 5.70 -0.12
CA GLU A 37 -17.65 5.41 -1.45
C GLU A 37 -17.07 6.69 -2.10
N PHE A 38 -15.96 6.54 -2.84
CA PHE A 38 -15.20 7.65 -3.39
C PHE A 38 -15.95 8.45 -4.45
N GLU A 39 -16.48 7.81 -5.47
CA GLU A 39 -17.08 8.46 -6.65
C GLU A 39 -18.38 9.20 -6.29
N SER A 40 -19.22 8.59 -5.46
CA SER A 40 -20.45 9.20 -4.95
C SER A 40 -20.15 10.45 -4.11
N PHE A 41 -19.15 10.37 -3.24
CA PHE A 41 -18.72 11.51 -2.43
C PHE A 41 -18.10 12.61 -3.30
N ASN A 42 -17.21 12.24 -4.23
CA ASN A 42 -16.51 13.18 -5.10
C ASN A 42 -17.47 14.00 -5.98
N ARG A 43 -18.55 13.39 -6.48
CA ARG A 43 -19.58 14.08 -7.28
C ARG A 43 -20.36 15.15 -6.53
N GLN A 44 -20.39 15.11 -5.20
CA GLN A 44 -21.08 16.10 -4.36
C GLN A 44 -20.20 17.32 -4.06
N LEU A 45 -18.91 17.25 -4.37
CA LEU A 45 -17.95 18.31 -4.06
C LEU A 45 -17.95 19.38 -5.15
N ASN A 46 -17.91 20.64 -4.72
CA ASN A 46 -17.67 21.78 -5.59
C ASN A 46 -16.32 22.42 -5.24
N ALA A 47 -15.62 22.90 -6.26
CA ALA A 47 -14.35 23.61 -6.06
C ALA A 47 -14.59 24.95 -5.35
N VAL A 48 -13.73 25.27 -4.38
CA VAL A 48 -13.72 26.56 -3.70
C VAL A 48 -12.73 27.49 -4.39
N ASN A 49 -13.08 28.78 -4.52
CA ASN A 49 -12.20 29.77 -5.14
C ASN A 49 -10.85 29.89 -4.40
N ARG A 50 -9.79 30.28 -5.11
CA ARG A 50 -8.42 30.31 -4.58
C ARG A 50 -8.27 31.16 -3.31
N HIS A 51 -8.95 32.31 -3.24
CA HIS A 51 -8.82 33.22 -2.10
C HIS A 51 -9.40 32.62 -0.82
N THR A 52 -10.61 32.07 -0.91
CA THR A 52 -11.28 31.39 0.21
C THR A 52 -10.48 30.16 0.63
N SER A 53 -10.03 29.34 -0.33
CA SER A 53 -9.23 28.14 -0.06
C SER A 53 -7.96 28.45 0.73
N SER A 54 -7.19 29.48 0.36
CA SER A 54 -5.95 29.84 1.08
C SER A 54 -6.20 30.24 2.53
N LYS A 55 -7.26 31.03 2.80
CA LYS A 55 -7.62 31.41 4.18
C LYS A 55 -8.04 30.20 5.01
N LEU A 56 -8.81 29.30 4.40
CA LEU A 56 -9.34 28.11 5.05
C LEU A 56 -8.21 27.14 5.45
N VAL A 57 -7.30 26.84 4.52
CA VAL A 57 -6.13 25.99 4.77
C VAL A 57 -5.30 26.52 5.94
N ASN A 58 -5.01 27.83 5.95
CA ASN A 58 -4.23 28.45 7.02
C ASN A 58 -4.95 28.36 8.38
N ALA A 59 -6.28 28.52 8.39
CA ALA A 59 -7.06 28.47 9.62
C ALA A 59 -7.11 27.07 10.26
N VAL A 60 -7.06 26.01 9.45
CA VAL A 60 -7.17 24.61 9.93
C VAL A 60 -5.85 23.84 9.93
N GLN A 61 -4.73 24.49 9.61
CA GLN A 61 -3.44 23.83 9.42
C GLN A 61 -3.00 23.00 10.65
N GLN A 62 -3.16 23.56 11.85
CA GLN A 62 -2.82 22.86 13.10
C GLN A 62 -3.73 21.64 13.33
N ASP A 63 -5.04 21.81 13.12
CA ASP A 63 -6.02 20.71 13.24
C ASP A 63 -5.70 19.59 12.25
N VAL A 64 -5.38 19.92 11.01
CA VAL A 64 -4.99 18.93 9.98
C VAL A 64 -3.72 18.19 10.38
N HIS A 65 -2.72 18.88 10.94
CA HIS A 65 -1.49 18.23 11.40
C HIS A 65 -1.76 17.21 12.52
N ALA A 66 -2.59 17.59 13.50
CA ALA A 66 -3.01 16.68 14.58
C ALA A 66 -3.81 15.48 14.04
N MET A 67 -4.69 15.70 13.06
CA MET A 67 -5.44 14.63 12.41
C MET A 67 -4.52 13.66 11.66
N LEU A 68 -3.49 14.16 10.98
CA LEU A 68 -2.53 13.31 10.27
C LEU A 68 -1.72 12.41 11.23
N GLN A 69 -1.34 12.93 12.40
CA GLN A 69 -0.68 12.12 13.43
C GLN A 69 -1.59 10.98 13.96
N GLN A 70 -2.88 11.26 14.14
CA GLN A 70 -3.84 10.23 14.52
C GLN A 70 -4.04 9.19 13.40
N ALA A 71 -4.08 9.65 12.15
CA ALA A 71 -4.21 8.81 10.96
C ALA A 71 -3.08 7.78 10.83
N GLU A 72 -1.87 8.13 11.25
CA GLU A 72 -0.67 7.29 11.14
C GLU A 72 -0.87 5.92 11.80
N SER A 73 -1.45 5.90 13.01
CA SER A 73 -1.74 4.66 13.72
C SER A 73 -2.79 3.77 13.02
N LEU A 74 -3.77 4.39 12.37
CA LEU A 74 -4.85 3.69 11.65
C LEU A 74 -4.32 3.09 10.35
N VAL A 75 -3.53 3.85 9.58
CA VAL A 75 -2.97 3.38 8.32
C VAL A 75 -1.87 2.33 8.55
N GLU A 76 -1.11 2.42 9.65
CA GLU A 76 -0.08 1.43 9.97
C GLU A 76 -0.66 0.02 10.07
N ALA A 77 -1.78 -0.16 10.77
CA ALA A 77 -2.42 -1.48 10.90
C ALA A 77 -2.91 -2.03 9.55
N GLU A 78 -3.52 -1.19 8.72
CA GLU A 78 -4.00 -1.57 7.39
C GLU A 78 -2.83 -1.86 6.42
N ALA A 79 -1.78 -1.04 6.46
CA ALA A 79 -0.57 -1.23 5.67
C ALA A 79 0.15 -2.54 6.03
N ARG A 80 0.31 -2.82 7.33
CA ARG A 80 0.88 -4.10 7.81
C ARG A 80 0.05 -5.29 7.32
N THR A 81 -1.28 -5.18 7.31
CA THR A 81 -2.16 -6.25 6.81
C THR A 81 -1.93 -6.51 5.33
N LEU A 82 -1.84 -5.46 4.49
CA LEU A 82 -1.55 -5.60 3.07
C LEU A 82 -0.16 -6.20 2.80
N ILE A 83 0.84 -5.79 3.59
CA ILE A 83 2.21 -6.32 3.48
C ILE A 83 2.24 -7.80 3.84
N GLU A 84 1.60 -8.23 4.93
CA GLU A 84 1.55 -9.64 5.31
C GLU A 84 0.77 -10.50 4.30
N GLN A 85 -0.32 -9.98 3.73
CA GLN A 85 -1.03 -10.66 2.63
C GLN A 85 -0.14 -10.84 1.41
N ALA A 86 0.60 -9.81 1.01
CA ALA A 86 1.53 -9.89 -0.11
C ALA A 86 2.69 -10.86 0.18
N LYS A 87 3.20 -10.90 1.41
CA LYS A 87 4.23 -11.85 1.84
C LYS A 87 3.73 -13.28 1.75
N GLN A 88 2.53 -13.56 2.25
CA GLN A 88 1.93 -14.89 2.20
C GLN A 88 1.71 -15.33 0.75
N GLU A 89 1.14 -14.46 -0.10
CA GLU A 89 0.94 -14.75 -1.52
C GLU A 89 2.27 -15.00 -2.25
N ALA A 90 3.30 -14.20 -1.96
CA ALA A 90 4.63 -14.38 -2.52
C ALA A 90 5.27 -15.69 -2.09
N ASP A 91 5.18 -16.01 -0.81
CA ASP A 91 5.71 -17.25 -0.26
C ASP A 91 5.04 -18.46 -0.91
N ASP A 92 3.71 -18.50 -0.91
CA ASP A 92 2.95 -19.62 -1.45
C ASP A 92 3.28 -19.85 -2.93
N LYS A 93 3.32 -18.79 -3.75
CA LYS A 93 3.60 -18.93 -5.19
C LYS A 93 5.03 -19.38 -5.45
N LEU A 94 6.01 -18.77 -4.78
CA LEU A 94 7.43 -19.07 -5.02
C LEU A 94 7.84 -20.43 -4.43
N SER A 95 7.25 -20.82 -3.29
CA SER A 95 7.44 -22.16 -2.72
C SER A 95 6.86 -23.25 -3.59
N ASN A 96 5.69 -23.04 -4.19
CA ASN A 96 5.10 -23.97 -5.15
C ASN A 96 5.93 -24.09 -6.44
N GLU A 97 6.47 -22.98 -6.93
CA GLU A 97 7.36 -22.98 -8.09
C GLU A 97 8.66 -23.74 -7.81
N LEU A 98 9.25 -23.53 -6.63
CA LEU A 98 10.45 -24.24 -6.18
C LEU A 98 10.21 -25.74 -6.07
N ALA A 99 9.13 -26.16 -5.39
CA ALA A 99 8.77 -27.57 -5.24
C ALA A 99 8.54 -28.24 -6.60
N ARG A 100 7.93 -27.52 -7.56
CA ARG A 100 7.75 -28.02 -8.92
C ARG A 100 9.09 -28.20 -9.63
N LEU A 101 10.01 -27.25 -9.50
CA LEU A 101 11.33 -27.31 -10.14
C LEU A 101 12.18 -28.45 -9.57
N GLU A 102 12.15 -28.65 -8.25
CA GLU A 102 12.80 -29.78 -7.57
C GLU A 102 12.24 -31.13 -8.03
N ALA A 103 10.91 -31.25 -8.15
CA ALA A 103 10.27 -32.46 -8.66
C ALA A 103 10.66 -32.76 -10.12
N LEU A 104 10.75 -31.73 -10.97
CA LEU A 104 11.20 -31.89 -12.35
C LEU A 104 12.67 -32.29 -12.43
N LYS A 105 13.53 -31.71 -11.59
CA LYS A 105 14.96 -32.03 -11.53
C LYS A 105 15.20 -33.50 -11.17
N ALA A 106 14.40 -34.07 -10.26
CA ALA A 106 14.50 -35.48 -9.89
C ALA A 106 14.27 -36.45 -11.07
N VAL A 107 13.57 -36.00 -12.12
CA VAL A 107 13.24 -36.82 -13.31
C VAL A 107 13.88 -36.32 -14.60
N ASN A 108 14.54 -35.15 -14.59
CA ASN A 108 15.16 -34.54 -15.77
C ASN A 108 16.56 -34.00 -15.45
N PRO A 109 17.64 -34.71 -15.83
CA PRO A 109 19.02 -34.31 -15.53
C PRO A 109 19.48 -33.05 -16.29
N ASN A 110 18.67 -32.50 -17.20
CA ASN A 110 18.98 -31.23 -17.87
C ASN A 110 18.72 -30.01 -16.99
N ILE A 111 17.96 -30.16 -15.90
CA ILE A 111 17.71 -29.10 -14.93
C ILE A 111 18.90 -29.02 -13.99
N ARG A 112 19.47 -27.81 -13.90
CA ARG A 112 20.72 -27.59 -13.19
C ARG A 112 20.47 -27.19 -11.74
N ASP A 113 21.49 -27.36 -10.91
CA ASP A 113 21.45 -26.94 -9.50
C ASP A 113 21.32 -25.42 -9.36
N ASP A 114 21.98 -24.66 -10.26
CA ASP A 114 21.98 -23.19 -10.27
C ASP A 114 20.59 -22.58 -10.48
N GLU A 115 19.71 -23.24 -11.23
CA GLU A 115 18.31 -22.81 -11.43
C GLU A 115 17.50 -22.88 -10.13
N VAL A 116 17.67 -23.96 -9.35
CA VAL A 116 17.00 -24.14 -8.05
C VAL A 116 17.52 -23.12 -7.04
N GLU A 117 18.85 -22.97 -6.95
CA GLU A 117 19.49 -22.00 -6.06
C GLU A 117 19.07 -20.56 -6.39
N THR A 118 18.98 -20.23 -7.68
CA THR A 118 18.54 -18.89 -8.13
C THR A 118 17.11 -18.61 -7.71
N LEU A 119 16.21 -19.58 -7.84
CA LEU A 119 14.81 -19.42 -7.45
C LEU A 119 14.66 -19.31 -5.92
N GLU A 120 15.40 -20.12 -5.16
CA GLU A 120 15.41 -20.05 -3.70
C GLU A 120 15.95 -18.71 -3.20
N PHE A 121 17.04 -18.23 -3.81
CA PHE A 121 17.61 -16.91 -3.52
C PHE A 121 16.61 -15.79 -3.87
N ASN A 122 15.96 -15.87 -5.03
CA ASN A 122 14.93 -14.91 -5.43
C ASN A 122 13.79 -14.85 -4.41
N ARG A 123 13.28 -16.01 -3.95
CA ARG A 123 12.26 -16.08 -2.90
C ARG A 123 12.70 -15.38 -1.62
N LYS A 124 13.91 -15.66 -1.14
CA LYS A 124 14.47 -15.01 0.06
C LYS A 124 14.55 -13.49 -0.10
N GLN A 125 15.02 -13.01 -1.25
CA GLN A 125 15.10 -11.57 -1.53
C GLN A 125 13.72 -10.93 -1.62
N VAL A 126 12.75 -11.56 -2.28
CA VAL A 126 11.37 -11.05 -2.37
C VAL A 126 10.76 -10.89 -0.98
N LEU A 127 10.84 -11.92 -0.13
CA LEU A 127 10.26 -11.87 1.21
C LEU A 127 10.94 -10.82 2.10
N ALA A 128 12.27 -10.67 2.00
CA ALA A 128 13.00 -9.64 2.73
C ALA A 128 12.57 -8.22 2.31
N ASN A 129 12.48 -7.95 1.00
CA ASN A 129 12.08 -6.62 0.52
C ASN A 129 10.59 -6.31 0.77
N LEU A 130 9.71 -7.32 0.78
CA LEU A 130 8.32 -7.14 1.19
C LEU A 130 8.23 -6.83 2.70
N ASN A 131 9.09 -7.43 3.52
CA ASN A 131 9.14 -7.13 4.96
C ASN A 131 9.57 -5.68 5.24
N ASP A 132 10.41 -5.11 4.38
CA ASP A 132 10.88 -3.73 4.46
C ASP A 132 9.97 -2.74 3.71
N ALA A 133 8.82 -3.21 3.19
CA ALA A 133 7.85 -2.34 2.55
C ALA A 133 7.31 -1.31 3.55
N GLY A 134 7.06 -0.10 3.04
CA GLY A 134 6.60 1.02 3.85
C GLY A 134 5.33 1.65 3.29
N TRP A 135 4.89 2.72 3.95
CA TRP A 135 3.80 3.54 3.48
C TRP A 135 4.13 5.02 3.59
N ARG A 136 3.57 5.82 2.69
CA ARG A 136 3.67 7.29 2.72
C ARG A 136 2.35 7.96 2.37
N LEU A 137 2.19 9.20 2.83
CA LEU A 137 1.10 10.07 2.38
C LEU A 137 1.40 10.51 0.94
N ASP A 138 0.52 10.13 0.01
CA ASP A 138 0.69 10.43 -1.42
C ASP A 138 -0.15 11.65 -1.85
N ALA A 139 -1.38 11.76 -1.33
CA ALA A 139 -2.29 12.85 -1.61
C ALA A 139 -3.12 13.22 -0.39
N ILE A 140 -3.48 14.51 -0.28
CA ILE A 140 -4.41 15.03 0.72
C ILE A 140 -5.42 15.96 0.05
N ARG A 141 -6.67 15.89 0.47
CA ARG A 141 -7.74 16.79 0.05
C ARG A 141 -8.52 17.25 1.28
N LEU A 142 -8.56 18.57 1.50
CA LEU A 142 -9.41 19.16 2.52
C LEU A 142 -10.82 19.36 1.95
N VAL A 143 -11.82 18.90 2.71
CA VAL A 143 -13.23 19.08 2.40
C VAL A 143 -13.86 19.87 3.52
N VAL A 144 -14.62 20.89 3.15
CA VAL A 144 -15.34 21.73 4.10
C VAL A 144 -16.79 21.83 3.72
N VAL A 145 -17.65 21.88 4.73
CA VAL A 145 -19.08 22.10 4.58
C VAL A 145 -19.33 23.59 4.72
N THR A 146 -19.96 24.20 3.71
CA THR A 146 -20.42 25.58 3.76
C THR A 146 -21.94 25.57 3.66
N HIS A 147 -22.62 26.21 4.60
CA HIS A 147 -24.02 26.58 4.42
C HIS A 147 -24.04 27.85 3.56
N GLN A 148 -24.25 27.69 2.27
CA GLN A 148 -24.70 28.79 1.41
C GLN A 148 -26.21 28.76 1.32
#